data_AF-A0A858ZZK5-F1
#
_entry.id   AF-A0A858ZZK5-F1
#
_cell.length_a   1.000
_cell.length_b   1.000
_cell.length_c   1.000
_cell.angle_alpha   90.00
_cell.angle_beta   90.00
_cell.angle_gamma   90.00
#
_symmetry.space_group_name_H-M   'P 1'
#
loop_
_entity.id
_entity.type
_entity.pdbx_description
1 polymer ?
#
loop_
_entity_poly.entity_id
_entity_poly.type
_entity_poly.pdbx_seq_one_letter_code
_entity_poly.pdbx_strand_id
1 'polypeptide(L)'
;MKSLIPCLFALSLGTTASPALADDDCDAPVGRWQPRDAVLQHAARQGWQVQRLKIDDGCYEIRGQDAQGRAFKARLDPETLRVVKMKWRDRDHERHRERTRGQDAAPAAPPALGTTPRGQTE
;
A
#
# COMPACT_ATOMS: atom_id res chain seq x y z
N MET A 1 -27.17 54.54 -42.20
CA MET A 1 -25.87 54.02 -42.68
C MET A 1 -25.00 53.70 -41.46
N LYS A 2 -24.73 52.40 -41.23
CA LYS A 2 -23.72 51.77 -40.34
C LYS A 2 -23.77 52.09 -38.84
N SER A 3 -23.63 51.17 -37.90
CA SER A 3 -23.79 49.72 -37.78
C SER A 3 -23.77 49.46 -36.27
N LEU A 4 -24.72 48.67 -35.76
CA LEU A 4 -24.67 48.14 -34.40
C LEU A 4 -23.69 46.96 -34.38
N ILE A 5 -22.66 47.02 -33.54
CA ILE A 5 -21.77 45.88 -33.28
C ILE A 5 -21.79 45.64 -31.77
N PRO A 6 -22.55 44.65 -31.28
CA PRO A 6 -22.34 44.11 -29.95
C PRO A 6 -21.25 43.04 -30.07
N CYS A 7 -20.02 43.37 -29.71
CA CYS A 7 -19.01 42.34 -29.48
C CYS A 7 -19.31 41.66 -28.14
N LEU A 8 -20.17 40.63 -28.22
CA LEU A 8 -20.27 39.56 -27.23
C LEU A 8 -18.87 39.04 -26.93
N PHE A 9 -18.32 39.39 -25.77
CA PHE A 9 -17.14 38.73 -25.21
C PHE A 9 -17.58 37.31 -24.81
N ALA A 10 -17.37 36.35 -25.71
CA ALA A 10 -17.61 34.93 -25.43
C ALA A 10 -16.58 34.47 -24.39
N LEU A 11 -16.99 34.47 -23.12
CA LEU A 11 -16.24 33.91 -22.01
C LEU A 11 -16.19 32.40 -22.19
N SER A 12 -15.13 31.93 -22.85
CA SER A 12 -14.86 30.51 -23.03
C SER A 12 -14.33 29.97 -21.71
N LEU A 13 -15.22 29.48 -20.84
CA LEU A 13 -14.84 28.63 -19.72
C LEU A 13 -14.35 27.31 -20.29
N GLY A 14 -13.05 27.24 -20.58
CA GLY A 14 -12.38 25.98 -20.86
C GLY A 14 -12.36 25.14 -19.60
N THR A 15 -13.34 24.25 -19.45
CA THR A 15 -13.33 23.22 -18.42
C THR A 15 -12.24 22.22 -18.79
N THR A 16 -11.02 22.43 -18.30
CA THR A 16 -10.01 21.38 -18.31
C THR A 16 -10.47 20.31 -17.34
N ALA A 17 -11.22 19.33 -17.87
CA ALA A 17 -11.50 18.09 -17.17
C ALA A 17 -10.17 17.41 -16.89
N SER A 18 -9.62 17.65 -15.70
CA SER A 18 -8.51 16.85 -15.18
C SER A 18 -9.09 15.47 -14.97
N PRO A 19 -8.55 14.41 -15.59
CA PRO A 19 -9.04 13.08 -15.34
C PRO A 19 -8.74 12.79 -13.85
N ALA A 20 -9.81 12.66 -13.07
CA ALA A 20 -9.74 12.16 -11.70
C ALA A 20 -9.45 10.65 -11.80
N LEU A 21 -8.19 10.33 -12.08
CA LEU A 21 -7.70 8.97 -12.21
C LEU A 21 -7.68 8.32 -10.83
N ALA A 22 -8.76 7.61 -10.50
CA ALA A 22 -8.74 6.49 -9.57
C ALA A 22 -8.05 5.28 -10.25
N ASP A 23 -6.82 5.50 -10.70
CA ASP A 23 -6.05 4.61 -11.57
C ASP A 23 -5.15 3.78 -10.66
N ASP A 24 -5.70 2.65 -10.20
CA ASP A 24 -4.96 1.71 -9.37
C ASP A 24 -3.95 0.89 -10.19
N ASP A 25 -4.07 0.88 -11.52
CA ASP A 25 -3.26 0.14 -12.49
C ASP A 25 -2.58 1.10 -13.48
N CYS A 26 -1.48 0.67 -14.10
CA CYS A 26 -0.67 1.54 -14.97
C CYS A 26 -0.87 1.16 -16.44
N ASP A 27 -1.34 2.09 -17.25
CA ASP A 27 -1.69 1.89 -18.66
C ASP A 27 -0.59 2.33 -19.65
N ALA A 28 0.68 2.11 -19.30
CA ALA A 28 1.79 2.53 -20.17
C ALA A 28 2.11 1.48 -21.26
N PRO A 29 2.29 1.87 -22.53
CA PRO A 29 2.69 0.95 -23.59
C PRO A 29 4.07 0.33 -23.31
N VAL A 30 4.22 -0.99 -23.48
CA VAL A 30 5.46 -1.74 -23.16
C VAL A 30 6.73 -1.12 -23.80
N GLY A 31 6.62 -0.56 -25.00
CA GLY A 31 7.75 0.10 -25.68
C GLY A 31 8.22 1.42 -25.04
N ARG A 32 7.48 1.97 -24.07
CA ARG A 32 7.83 3.18 -23.31
C ARG A 32 8.33 2.87 -21.90
N TRP A 33 8.39 1.60 -21.53
CA TRP A 33 8.80 1.21 -20.19
C TRP A 33 10.28 1.50 -19.99
N GLN A 34 10.59 2.16 -18.87
CA GLN A 34 11.96 2.34 -18.45
C GLN A 34 12.58 1.00 -18.04
N PRO A 35 13.87 0.78 -18.31
CA PRO A 35 14.52 -0.46 -17.92
C PRO A 35 14.54 -0.62 -16.40
N ARG A 36 14.63 -1.87 -15.92
CA ARG A 36 14.69 -2.18 -14.48
C ARG A 36 15.78 -1.42 -13.74
N ASP A 37 16.90 -1.18 -14.40
CA ASP A 37 18.02 -0.41 -13.84
C ASP A 37 17.61 1.03 -13.50
N ALA A 38 16.83 1.69 -14.36
CA ALA A 38 16.31 3.03 -14.08
C ALA A 38 15.39 3.05 -12.86
N VAL A 39 14.63 1.98 -12.64
CA VAL A 39 13.79 1.79 -11.44
C VAL A 39 14.65 1.67 -10.18
N LEU A 40 15.73 0.89 -10.24
CA LEU A 40 16.67 0.73 -9.12
C LEU A 40 17.40 2.04 -8.80
N GLN A 41 17.84 2.78 -9.83
CA GLN A 41 18.43 4.11 -9.65
C GLN A 41 17.43 5.10 -9.04
N HIS A 42 16.16 5.08 -9.47
CA HIS A 42 15.11 5.88 -8.86
C HIS A 42 14.96 5.55 -7.37
N ALA A 43 14.86 4.27 -7.03
CA ALA A 43 14.74 3.82 -5.65
C ALA A 43 15.96 4.25 -4.80
N ALA A 44 17.18 4.12 -5.34
CA ALA A 44 18.40 4.57 -4.68
C ALA A 44 18.40 6.07 -4.39
N ARG A 45 17.92 6.91 -5.32
CA ARG A 45 17.77 8.36 -5.10
C ARG A 45 16.79 8.71 -3.98
N GLN A 46 15.79 7.86 -3.74
CA GLN A 46 14.85 8.00 -2.63
C GLN A 46 15.39 7.44 -1.30
N GLY A 47 16.61 6.88 -1.29
CA GLY A 47 17.17 6.19 -0.14
C GLY A 47 16.48 4.87 0.18
N TRP A 48 15.83 4.24 -0.80
CA TRP A 48 15.11 2.99 -0.60
C TRP A 48 16.04 1.78 -0.77
N GLN A 49 15.93 0.85 0.17
CA GLN A 49 16.55 -0.47 0.08
C GLN A 49 15.56 -1.43 -0.59
N VAL A 50 15.80 -1.70 -1.88
CA VAL A 50 14.95 -2.60 -2.68
C VAL A 50 15.22 -4.05 -2.30
N GLN A 51 14.19 -4.76 -1.84
CA GLN A 51 14.24 -6.19 -1.58
C GLN A 51 13.66 -7.01 -2.74
N ARG A 52 12.66 -6.45 -3.43
CA ARG A 52 12.04 -7.09 -4.60
C ARG A 52 11.54 -6.02 -5.57
N LEU A 53 11.83 -6.23 -6.85
CA LEU A 53 11.24 -5.50 -7.97
C LEU A 53 10.53 -6.50 -8.89
N LYS A 54 9.24 -6.30 -9.13
CA LYS A 54 8.46 -7.10 -10.10
C LYS A 54 7.58 -6.21 -10.97
N ILE A 55 6.94 -6.80 -11.96
CA ILE A 55 5.91 -6.17 -12.78
C ILE A 55 4.56 -6.77 -12.35
N ASP A 56 3.55 -5.94 -12.10
CA ASP A 56 2.23 -6.32 -11.57
C ASP A 56 1.16 -5.42 -12.19
N ASP A 57 0.24 -6.01 -12.96
CA ASP A 57 -0.86 -5.34 -13.67
C ASP A 57 -0.42 -4.02 -14.35
N GLY A 58 0.57 -4.13 -15.23
CA GLY A 58 1.10 -2.99 -15.99
C GLY A 58 2.02 -2.03 -15.20
N CYS A 59 2.18 -2.19 -13.89
CA CYS A 59 3.04 -1.35 -13.06
C CYS A 59 4.35 -2.04 -12.65
N TYR A 60 5.38 -1.26 -12.32
CA TYR A 60 6.47 -1.76 -11.50
C TYR A 60 6.06 -1.80 -10.02
N GLU A 61 6.31 -2.90 -9.33
CA GLU A 61 6.12 -3.01 -7.89
C GLU A 61 7.47 -3.18 -7.19
N ILE A 62 7.79 -2.25 -6.28
CA ILE A 62 8.93 -2.32 -5.37
C ILE A 62 8.44 -2.73 -3.98
N ARG A 63 9.11 -3.72 -3.38
CA ARG A 63 9.06 -3.96 -1.94
C ARG A 63 10.42 -3.70 -1.35
N GLY A 64 10.46 -3.00 -0.23
CA GLY A 64 11.71 -2.58 0.37
C GLY A 64 11.53 -1.88 1.70
N GLN A 65 12.61 -1.23 2.14
CA GLN A 65 12.61 -0.35 3.30
C GLN A 65 12.96 1.07 2.85
N ASP A 66 12.31 2.07 3.43
CA ASP A 66 12.65 3.47 3.18
C ASP A 66 13.95 3.86 3.94
N ALA A 67 14.37 5.11 3.77
CA ALA A 67 15.54 5.64 4.46
C ALA A 67 15.44 5.62 6.00
N GLN A 68 14.22 5.48 6.54
CA GLN A 68 13.95 5.39 7.98
C GLN A 68 13.83 3.93 8.45
N GLY A 69 14.04 2.95 7.57
CA GLY A 69 13.93 1.52 7.87
C GLY A 69 12.50 0.99 7.90
N ARG A 70 11.50 1.75 7.43
CA ARG A 70 10.10 1.30 7.40
C ARG A 70 9.84 0.47 6.16
N ALA A 71 9.23 -0.70 6.34
CA ALA A 71 8.89 -1.59 5.24
C ALA A 71 7.71 -1.04 4.42
N PHE A 72 7.85 -1.06 3.09
CA PHE A 72 6.83 -0.55 2.17
C PHE A 72 6.65 -1.43 0.93
N LYS A 73 5.53 -1.19 0.24
CA LYS A 73 5.19 -1.67 -1.10
C LYS A 73 4.81 -0.45 -1.96
N ALA A 74 5.59 -0.14 -2.99
CA ALA A 74 5.31 0.93 -3.94
C ALA A 74 4.93 0.37 -5.32
N ARG A 75 3.90 0.92 -5.95
CA ARG A 75 3.62 0.76 -7.38
C ARG A 75 4.12 2.02 -8.10
N LEU A 76 4.91 1.84 -9.14
CA LEU A 76 5.47 2.89 -9.99
C LEU A 76 4.92 2.75 -11.39
N ASP A 77 4.61 3.89 -12.01
CA ASP A 77 4.31 3.98 -13.42
C ASP A 77 5.57 3.62 -14.23
N PRO A 78 5.50 2.69 -15.20
CA PRO A 78 6.69 2.19 -15.87
C PRO A 78 7.30 3.18 -16.88
N GLU A 79 6.56 4.18 -17.35
CA GLU A 79 7.08 5.21 -18.28
C GLU A 79 7.76 6.35 -17.53
N THR A 80 7.18 6.80 -16.42
CA THR A 80 7.62 8.01 -15.69
C THR A 80 8.33 7.69 -14.38
N LEU A 81 8.22 6.46 -13.87
CA LEU A 81 8.67 6.02 -12.54
C LEU A 81 8.06 6.83 -11.38
N ARG A 82 6.92 7.48 -11.62
CA ARG A 82 6.16 8.14 -10.56
C ARG A 82 5.51 7.11 -9.65
N VAL A 83 5.48 7.39 -8.35
CA VAL A 83 4.74 6.57 -7.38
C VAL A 83 3.26 6.76 -7.61
N VAL A 84 2.60 5.70 -8.07
CA VAL A 84 1.14 5.63 -8.23
C VAL A 84 0.50 5.26 -6.90
N LYS A 85 1.09 4.29 -6.19
CA LYS A 85 0.56 3.83 -4.89
C LYS A 85 1.67 3.43 -3.94
N MET A 86 1.59 3.86 -2.69
CA MET A 86 2.49 3.44 -1.61
C MET A 86 1.69 2.84 -0.46
N LYS A 87 2.07 1.64 0.00
CA LYS A 87 1.50 0.99 1.18
C LYS A 87 2.61 0.66 2.17
N TRP A 88 2.45 1.06 3.41
CA TRP A 88 3.33 0.66 4.51
C TRP A 88 2.91 -0.73 5.00
N ARG A 89 3.88 -1.60 5.30
CA ARG A 89 3.60 -2.88 5.95
C ARG A 89 3.70 -2.68 7.46
N ASP A 90 2.60 -2.23 8.05
CA ASP A 90 2.49 -2.19 9.51
C ASP A 90 2.45 -3.62 10.05
N ARG A 91 3.21 -3.88 11.11
CA ARG A 91 3.34 -5.21 11.74
C ARG A 91 2.06 -5.66 12.48
N ASP A 92 0.97 -4.92 12.43
CA ASP A 92 -0.15 -5.03 13.39
C ASP A 92 -1.35 -5.89 12.94
N HIS A 93 -1.25 -6.66 11.86
CA HIS A 93 -2.34 -7.53 11.40
C HIS A 93 -2.31 -8.99 11.90
N GLU A 94 -1.62 -9.28 13.01
CA GLU A 94 -1.58 -10.63 13.62
C GLU A 94 -2.16 -10.66 15.06
N ARG A 95 -3.05 -9.74 15.47
CA ARG A 95 -3.72 -9.83 16.80
C ARG A 95 -5.17 -10.27 16.78
N HIS A 96 -5.79 -10.46 15.61
CA HIS A 96 -7.21 -10.83 15.54
C HIS A 96 -7.48 -12.33 15.39
N ARG A 97 -6.50 -13.14 14.95
CA ARG A 97 -6.70 -14.59 14.76
C ARG A 97 -6.57 -15.42 16.05
N GLU A 98 -6.00 -14.86 17.11
CA GLU A 98 -5.82 -15.59 18.36
C GLU A 98 -7.08 -15.55 19.26
N ARG A 99 -7.94 -14.52 19.11
CA ARG A 99 -9.16 -14.39 19.91
C ARG A 99 -10.26 -15.39 19.55
N THR A 100 -10.36 -15.78 18.28
CA THR A 100 -11.40 -16.75 17.87
C THR A 100 -11.10 -18.15 18.38
N ARG A 101 -9.82 -18.55 18.43
CA ARG A 101 -9.43 -19.90 18.88
C ARG A 101 -9.55 -20.11 20.40
N GLY A 102 -9.50 -19.02 21.18
CA GLY A 102 -9.71 -19.07 22.64
C GLY A 102 -11.18 -19.04 23.06
N GLN A 103 -12.09 -18.62 22.17
CA GLN A 103 -13.50 -18.49 22.49
C GLN A 103 -14.31 -19.75 22.18
N ASP A 104 -13.81 -20.60 21.27
CA ASP A 104 -14.35 -21.94 21.00
C ASP A 104 -13.80 -23.03 21.95
N ALA A 105 -12.78 -22.70 22.75
CA ALA A 105 -12.31 -23.55 23.83
C ALA A 105 -13.15 -23.28 25.08
N ALA A 106 -14.27 -24.00 25.22
CA ALA A 106 -15.04 -24.03 26.46
C ALA A 106 -14.12 -24.27 27.67
N PRO A 107 -14.37 -23.65 28.84
CA PRO A 107 -13.58 -23.91 30.03
C PRO A 107 -13.74 -25.38 30.43
N ALA A 108 -12.67 -26.15 30.31
CA ALA A 108 -12.58 -27.46 30.94
C ALA A 108 -12.81 -27.28 32.44
N ALA A 109 -13.69 -28.12 32.98
CA ALA A 109 -14.09 -28.16 34.39
C ALA A 109 -12.88 -28.08 35.34
N PRO A 110 -13.04 -27.46 36.53
CA PRO A 110 -11.95 -27.34 37.49
C PRO A 110 -11.44 -28.72 37.93
N PRO A 111 -10.12 -28.89 38.15
CA PRO A 111 -9.58 -30.13 38.67
C PRO A 111 -10.15 -30.40 40.06
N ALA A 112 -10.62 -31.62 40.30
CA ALA A 112 -11.08 -32.08 41.60
C ALA A 112 -9.97 -31.90 42.65
N LEU A 113 -10.30 -31.23 43.75
CA LEU A 113 -9.45 -31.02 44.91
C LEU A 113 -9.02 -32.38 45.51
N GLY A 114 -7.79 -32.79 45.21
CA GLY A 114 -7.09 -33.82 45.96
C GLY A 114 -6.73 -33.29 47.34
N THR A 115 -7.51 -33.66 48.34
CA THR A 115 -7.17 -33.42 49.75
C THR A 115 -5.85 -34.11 50.09
N THR A 116 -4.89 -33.34 50.57
CA THR A 116 -3.70 -33.87 51.25
C THR A 116 -3.85 -33.51 52.72
N PRO A 117 -3.67 -34.45 53.65
CA PRO A 117 -3.17 -34.11 54.97
C PRO A 117 -1.71 -34.55 55.10
N ARG A 118 -0.86 -33.60 55.43
CA ARG A 118 0.52 -33.81 55.85
C ARG A 118 0.59 -33.68 57.38
N GLY A 119 1.24 -34.63 58.06
CA GLY A 119 1.61 -34.62 59.48
C GLY A 119 0.84 -35.66 60.30
N GLN A 120 1.37 -36.37 61.31
CA GLN A 120 2.43 -36.10 62.30
C GLN A 120 2.84 -37.48 62.92
N THR A 121 4.13 -37.83 63.00
CA THR A 121 4.95 -38.01 64.23
C THR A 121 4.37 -38.86 65.38
N GLU A 122 5.22 -39.81 65.83
CA GLU A 122 5.16 -40.76 66.97
C GLU A 122 4.37 -42.08 66.81
#